data_AF-A0A0F8ZY70-F1
#
_entry.id   AF-A0A0F8ZY70-F1
#
_cell.length_a   1.000
_cell.length_b   1.000
_cell.length_c   1.000
_cell.angle_alpha   90.00
_cell.angle_beta   90.00
_cell.angle_gamma   90.00
#
_symmetry.space_group_name_H-M   'P 1'
#
loop_
_entity.id
_entity.type
_entity.pdbx_description
1 polymer ?
#
loop_
_entity_poly.entity_id
_entity_poly.type
_entity_poly.pdbx_seq_one_letter_code
_entity_poly.pdbx_strand_id
1 'polypeptide(L)'
;PITIDDKFIQKVKENLPEMPNDRALRLRKDYNLSEFDADNLVLDKNMADFYETGVNSDPSFGPFEYKQFCNWLMNDISRELNEQNITIKDTELHPSQVVDLIHHIKKGKITSKIAKTLVSEMIHGVSLSKIIEKNGKRRISDEGVILKMCTEVINENPKIVKDCNNNSKAIEALIGKVMGKTKGQAHPKITRQIIIKLLQESAGIN
;
A
#
# COMPACT_ATOMS: atom_id res chain seq x y z
N PRO A 1 -6.46 -28.40 48.37
CA PRO A 1 -6.41 -28.91 46.97
C PRO A 1 -7.38 -28.13 46.09
N ILE A 2 -6.93 -27.56 44.98
CA ILE A 2 -7.81 -26.91 44.00
C ILE A 2 -8.36 -28.00 43.10
N THR A 3 -9.67 -28.23 43.15
CA THR A 3 -10.37 -29.22 42.32
C THR A 3 -10.87 -28.51 41.07
N ILE A 4 -10.36 -28.91 39.91
CA ILE A 4 -10.83 -28.40 38.61
C ILE A 4 -11.99 -29.29 38.17
N ASP A 5 -13.19 -28.75 38.11
CA ASP A 5 -14.37 -29.49 37.62
C ASP A 5 -14.48 -29.47 36.09
N ASP A 6 -15.19 -30.45 35.53
CA ASP A 6 -15.35 -30.59 34.08
C ASP A 6 -16.08 -29.38 33.44
N LYS A 7 -16.91 -28.66 34.20
CA LYS A 7 -17.59 -27.45 33.72
C LYS A 7 -16.59 -26.30 33.53
N PHE A 8 -15.60 -26.18 34.40
CA PHE A 8 -14.50 -25.23 34.28
C PHE A 8 -13.63 -25.57 33.07
N ILE A 9 -13.29 -26.85 32.85
CA ILE A 9 -12.53 -27.29 31.66
C ILE A 9 -13.31 -26.96 30.38
N GLN A 10 -14.60 -27.25 30.35
CA GLN A 10 -15.45 -27.00 29.20
C GLN A 10 -15.57 -25.49 28.89
N LYS A 11 -15.78 -24.68 29.94
CA LYS A 11 -15.81 -23.22 29.81
C LYS A 11 -14.48 -22.64 29.32
N VAL A 12 -13.35 -23.18 29.76
CA VAL A 12 -12.03 -22.74 29.25
C VAL A 12 -11.86 -23.14 27.79
N LYS A 13 -12.25 -24.36 27.40
CA LYS A 13 -12.19 -24.81 26.00
C LYS A 13 -13.03 -23.97 25.05
N GLU A 14 -14.23 -23.57 25.47
CA GLU A 14 -15.13 -22.71 24.68
C GLU A 14 -14.60 -21.29 24.48
N ASN A 15 -13.69 -20.82 25.35
CA ASN A 15 -13.08 -19.50 25.29
C ASN A 15 -11.65 -19.51 24.73
N LEU A 16 -11.11 -20.69 24.35
CA LEU A 16 -9.80 -20.76 23.71
C LEU A 16 -9.89 -20.13 22.31
N PRO A 17 -9.04 -19.14 22.01
CA PRO A 17 -8.95 -18.61 20.65
C PRO A 17 -8.47 -19.70 19.70
N GLU A 18 -8.75 -19.52 18.40
CA GLU A 18 -8.17 -20.35 17.35
C GLU A 18 -6.65 -20.39 17.49
N MET A 19 -6.07 -21.59 17.40
CA MET A 19 -4.62 -21.76 17.51
C MET A 19 -3.92 -21.08 16.32
N PRO A 20 -2.73 -20.47 16.51
CA PRO A 20 -2.05 -19.74 15.45
C PRO A 20 -1.83 -20.57 14.18
N ASN A 21 -1.47 -21.85 14.30
CA ASN A 21 -1.25 -22.73 13.15
C ASN A 21 -2.56 -23.00 12.39
N ASP A 22 -3.64 -23.29 13.09
CA ASP A 22 -4.95 -23.54 12.47
C ASP A 22 -5.44 -22.28 11.75
N ARG A 23 -5.26 -21.12 12.41
CA ARG A 23 -5.56 -19.81 11.83
C ARG A 23 -4.73 -19.57 10.57
N ALA A 24 -3.41 -19.79 10.60
CA ALA A 24 -2.56 -19.60 9.43
C ALA A 24 -3.02 -20.47 8.25
N LEU A 25 -3.32 -21.75 8.49
CA LEU A 25 -3.86 -22.64 7.46
C LEU A 25 -5.18 -22.13 6.88
N ARG A 26 -6.08 -21.64 7.73
CA ARG A 26 -7.35 -21.04 7.31
C ARG A 26 -7.12 -19.77 6.50
N LEU A 27 -6.24 -18.86 6.95
CA LEU A 27 -5.95 -17.62 6.24
C LEU A 27 -5.35 -17.87 4.85
N ARG A 28 -4.49 -18.88 4.71
CA ARG A 28 -3.96 -19.32 3.40
C ARG A 28 -5.10 -19.77 2.48
N LYS A 29 -6.05 -20.55 3.00
CA LYS A 29 -7.16 -21.10 2.23
C LYS A 29 -8.20 -20.04 1.87
N ASP A 30 -8.68 -19.29 2.85
CA ASP A 30 -9.83 -18.40 2.72
C ASP A 30 -9.46 -17.08 2.02
N TYR A 31 -8.24 -16.60 2.21
CA TYR A 31 -7.77 -15.32 1.66
C TYR A 31 -6.68 -15.49 0.60
N ASN A 32 -6.33 -16.72 0.21
CA ASN A 32 -5.29 -17.03 -0.77
C ASN A 32 -3.94 -16.37 -0.43
N LEU A 33 -3.61 -16.29 0.86
CA LEU A 33 -2.32 -15.81 1.34
C LEU A 33 -1.24 -16.85 1.14
N SER A 34 0.00 -16.40 0.94
CA SER A 34 1.14 -17.31 0.96
C SER A 34 1.38 -17.86 2.37
N GLU A 35 2.09 -18.98 2.45
CA GLU A 35 2.54 -19.54 3.73
C GLU A 35 3.27 -18.50 4.59
N PHE A 36 4.24 -17.81 4.00
CA PHE A 36 5.00 -16.77 4.68
C PHE A 36 4.12 -15.63 5.19
N ASP A 37 3.15 -15.16 4.40
CA ASP A 37 2.27 -14.06 4.83
C ASP A 37 1.37 -14.47 5.99
N ALA A 38 0.74 -15.64 5.86
CA ALA A 38 -0.20 -16.14 6.87
C ALA A 38 0.51 -16.41 8.20
N ASP A 39 1.69 -17.05 8.15
CA ASP A 39 2.47 -17.36 9.35
C ASP A 39 2.93 -16.10 10.07
N ASN A 40 3.41 -15.09 9.32
CA ASN A 40 3.82 -13.84 9.93
C ASN A 40 2.64 -13.06 10.53
N LEU A 41 1.46 -13.10 9.88
CA LEU A 41 0.30 -12.39 10.35
C LEU A 41 -0.19 -12.93 11.71
N VAL A 42 -0.16 -14.25 11.90
CA VAL A 42 -0.63 -14.90 13.14
C VAL A 42 0.36 -14.83 14.31
N LEU A 43 1.58 -14.32 14.10
CA LEU A 43 2.55 -14.08 15.18
C LEU A 43 2.01 -13.08 16.21
N ASP A 44 1.23 -12.09 15.75
CA ASP A 44 0.48 -11.18 16.62
C ASP A 44 -1.02 -11.37 16.38
N LYS A 45 -1.69 -11.89 17.41
CA LYS A 45 -3.15 -12.10 17.40
C LYS A 45 -3.90 -10.82 17.00
N ASN A 46 -3.48 -9.66 17.50
CA ASN A 46 -4.19 -8.41 17.25
C ASN A 46 -4.03 -7.96 15.79
N MET A 47 -2.87 -8.22 15.20
CA MET A 47 -2.62 -7.94 13.78
C MET A 47 -3.49 -8.84 12.89
N ALA A 48 -3.59 -10.14 13.24
CA ALA A 48 -4.46 -11.07 12.54
C ALA A 48 -5.95 -10.71 12.69
N ASP A 49 -6.39 -10.32 13.90
CA ASP A 49 -7.76 -9.85 14.16
C ASP A 49 -8.08 -8.59 13.35
N PHE A 50 -7.13 -7.65 13.29
CA PHE A 50 -7.24 -6.42 12.50
C PHE A 50 -7.36 -6.71 11.01
N TYR A 51 -6.52 -7.61 10.49
CA TYR A 51 -6.57 -8.05 9.09
C TYR A 51 -7.91 -8.63 8.73
N GLU A 52 -8.38 -9.64 9.47
CA GLU A 52 -9.64 -10.33 9.18
C GLU A 52 -10.83 -9.38 9.26
N THR A 53 -10.85 -8.51 10.26
CA THR A 53 -11.88 -7.45 10.38
C THR A 53 -11.88 -6.55 9.15
N GLY A 54 -10.70 -6.13 8.68
CA GLY A 54 -10.55 -5.27 7.50
C GLY A 54 -11.01 -5.94 6.21
N VAL A 55 -10.46 -7.11 5.90
CA VAL A 55 -10.76 -7.79 4.63
C VAL A 55 -12.22 -8.27 4.54
N ASN A 56 -12.84 -8.61 5.67
CA ASN A 56 -14.25 -9.01 5.71
C ASN A 56 -15.21 -7.80 5.74
N SER A 57 -14.72 -6.58 5.99
CA SER A 57 -15.57 -5.38 6.01
C SER A 57 -16.01 -4.90 4.63
N ASP A 58 -15.33 -5.37 3.56
CA ASP A 58 -15.64 -5.00 2.18
C ASP A 58 -15.89 -6.25 1.31
N PRO A 59 -17.14 -6.52 0.90
CA PRO A 59 -17.48 -7.69 0.10
C PRO A 59 -16.91 -7.64 -1.34
N SER A 60 -16.37 -6.50 -1.79
CA SER A 60 -15.74 -6.37 -3.11
C SER A 60 -14.29 -6.86 -3.13
N PHE A 61 -13.72 -7.17 -1.98
CA PHE A 61 -12.34 -7.65 -1.89
C PHE A 61 -12.21 -9.08 -2.43
N GLY A 62 -11.10 -9.32 -3.13
CA GLY A 62 -10.70 -10.65 -3.57
C GLY A 62 -9.22 -10.90 -3.30
N PRO A 63 -8.64 -11.96 -3.89
CA PRO A 63 -7.25 -12.37 -3.64
C PRO A 63 -6.22 -11.25 -3.77
N PHE A 64 -6.43 -10.33 -4.72
CA PHE A 64 -5.54 -9.18 -4.90
C PHE A 64 -5.62 -8.21 -3.71
N GLU A 65 -6.82 -7.80 -3.30
CA GLU A 65 -7.03 -6.89 -2.17
C GLU A 65 -6.62 -7.53 -0.84
N TYR A 66 -6.90 -8.83 -0.64
CA TYR A 66 -6.45 -9.59 0.52
C TYR A 66 -4.92 -9.56 0.68
N LYS A 67 -4.19 -9.79 -0.42
CA LYS A 67 -2.74 -9.69 -0.43
C LYS A 67 -2.25 -8.26 -0.21
N GLN A 68 -2.90 -7.26 -0.82
CA GLN A 68 -2.54 -5.86 -0.62
C GLN A 68 -2.73 -5.40 0.83
N PHE A 69 -3.84 -5.78 1.47
CA PHE A 69 -4.09 -5.45 2.88
C PHE A 69 -3.02 -6.06 3.77
N CYS A 70 -2.70 -7.35 3.56
CA CYS A 70 -1.61 -8.03 4.28
C CYS A 70 -0.28 -7.30 4.09
N ASN A 71 0.05 -6.91 2.84
CA ASN A 71 1.28 -6.16 2.56
C ASN A 71 1.32 -4.79 3.26
N TRP A 72 0.19 -4.07 3.35
CA TRP A 72 0.13 -2.79 4.06
C TRP A 72 0.37 -2.95 5.56
N LEU A 73 -0.27 -3.95 6.17
CA LEU A 73 -0.06 -4.29 7.57
C LEU A 73 1.40 -4.67 7.82
N MET A 74 1.89 -5.70 7.13
CA MET A 74 3.19 -6.30 7.43
C MET A 74 4.39 -5.41 7.10
N ASN A 75 4.22 -4.46 6.17
CA ASN A 75 5.32 -3.57 5.77
C ASN A 75 5.16 -2.17 6.38
N ASP A 76 4.35 -1.31 5.75
CA ASP A 76 4.38 0.12 6.04
C ASP A 76 3.74 0.47 7.39
N ILE A 77 2.68 -0.25 7.80
CA ILE A 77 2.06 -0.06 9.12
C ILE A 77 2.97 -0.63 10.21
N SER A 78 3.42 -1.89 10.10
CA SER A 78 4.35 -2.48 11.07
C SER A 78 5.63 -1.67 11.21
N ARG A 79 6.17 -1.08 10.14
CA ARG A 79 7.30 -0.16 10.23
C ARG A 79 6.99 1.04 11.14
N GLU A 80 5.86 1.71 10.93
CA GLU A 80 5.47 2.87 11.72
C GLU A 80 5.25 2.50 13.20
N LEU A 81 4.59 1.38 13.46
CA LEU A 81 4.40 0.85 14.81
C LEU A 81 5.75 0.59 15.52
N ASN A 82 6.68 -0.04 14.81
CA ASN A 82 8.03 -0.33 15.32
C ASN A 82 8.84 0.95 15.57
N GLU A 83 8.76 1.94 14.67
CA GLU A 83 9.44 3.24 14.84
C GLU A 83 8.95 3.99 16.10
N GLN A 84 7.67 3.85 16.43
CA GLN A 84 7.07 4.44 17.63
C GLN A 84 7.12 3.51 18.87
N ASN A 85 7.59 2.28 18.73
CA ASN A 85 7.57 1.23 19.76
C ASN A 85 6.17 1.00 20.37
N ILE A 86 5.14 0.98 19.52
CA ILE A 86 3.75 0.73 19.89
C ILE A 86 3.20 -0.49 19.16
N THR A 87 2.06 -1.01 19.61
CA THR A 87 1.33 -2.08 18.93
C THR A 87 0.13 -1.54 18.17
N ILE A 88 -0.47 -2.34 17.28
CA ILE A 88 -1.68 -1.96 16.55
C ILE A 88 -2.83 -1.53 17.49
N LYS A 89 -2.86 -2.07 18.72
CA LYS A 89 -3.88 -1.75 19.74
C LYS A 89 -3.69 -0.37 20.37
N ASP A 90 -2.49 0.17 20.32
CA ASP A 90 -2.17 1.49 20.88
C ASP A 90 -2.46 2.61 19.86
N THR A 91 -2.93 2.24 18.67
CA THR A 91 -3.28 3.17 17.59
C THR A 91 -4.77 3.48 17.55
N GLU A 92 -5.10 4.59 16.91
CA GLU A 92 -6.49 4.92 16.52
C GLU A 92 -6.78 4.46 15.08
N LEU A 93 -5.93 3.62 14.49
CA LEU A 93 -6.14 3.09 13.15
C LEU A 93 -7.33 2.13 13.17
N HIS A 94 -8.29 2.34 12.27
CA HIS A 94 -9.39 1.41 12.05
C HIS A 94 -9.14 0.57 10.78
N PRO A 95 -9.50 -0.73 10.74
CA PRO A 95 -9.31 -1.57 9.55
C PRO A 95 -9.93 -1.01 8.27
N SER A 96 -11.08 -0.33 8.39
CA SER A 96 -11.73 0.33 7.24
C SER A 96 -10.89 1.45 6.62
N GLN A 97 -9.99 2.10 7.37
CA GLN A 97 -9.10 3.12 6.80
C GLN A 97 -8.07 2.51 5.85
N VAL A 98 -7.64 1.27 6.11
CA VAL A 98 -6.74 0.53 5.20
C VAL A 98 -7.52 0.06 3.96
N VAL A 99 -8.79 -0.32 4.11
CA VAL A 99 -9.70 -0.58 2.97
C VAL A 99 -9.82 0.66 2.08
N ASP A 100 -10.08 1.82 2.67
CA ASP A 100 -10.17 3.10 1.95
C ASP A 100 -8.86 3.45 1.23
N LEU A 101 -7.72 3.21 1.87
CA LEU A 101 -6.40 3.40 1.27
C LEU A 101 -6.22 2.57 0.00
N ILE A 102 -6.56 1.28 0.07
CA ILE A 102 -6.47 0.36 -1.08
C ILE A 102 -7.39 0.83 -2.22
N HIS A 103 -8.62 1.25 -1.91
CA HIS A 103 -9.54 1.80 -2.92
C HIS A 103 -9.02 3.07 -3.58
N HIS A 104 -8.45 3.98 -2.81
CA HIS A 104 -7.89 5.22 -3.34
C HIS A 104 -6.71 4.95 -4.28
N ILE A 105 -5.89 3.95 -3.97
CA ILE A 105 -4.80 3.51 -4.85
C ILE A 105 -5.37 2.83 -6.11
N LYS A 106 -6.32 1.91 -5.96
CA LYS A 106 -6.96 1.18 -7.07
C LYS A 106 -7.66 2.11 -8.06
N LYS A 107 -8.38 3.12 -7.55
CA LYS A 107 -9.01 4.19 -8.34
C LYS A 107 -7.99 5.20 -8.89
N GLY A 108 -6.71 5.06 -8.53
CA GLY A 108 -5.63 5.94 -8.96
C GLY A 108 -5.72 7.35 -8.40
N LYS A 109 -6.49 7.59 -7.33
CA LYS A 109 -6.60 8.92 -6.70
C LYS A 109 -5.29 9.35 -6.03
N ILE A 110 -4.56 8.37 -5.50
CA ILE A 110 -3.21 8.54 -4.94
C ILE A 110 -2.31 7.41 -5.45
N THR A 111 -1.00 7.63 -5.44
CA THR A 111 -0.01 6.58 -5.73
C THR A 111 0.38 5.83 -4.45
N SER A 112 0.93 4.62 -4.57
CA SER A 112 1.44 3.89 -3.41
C SER A 112 2.52 4.68 -2.66
N LYS A 113 3.35 5.44 -3.38
CA LYS A 113 4.35 6.32 -2.77
C LYS A 113 3.70 7.39 -1.89
N ILE A 114 2.62 8.02 -2.37
CA ILE A 114 1.85 8.98 -1.57
C ILE A 114 1.23 8.28 -0.37
N ALA A 115 0.54 7.15 -0.59
CA ALA A 115 -0.12 6.37 0.46
C ALA A 115 0.82 6.03 1.64
N LYS A 116 2.05 5.62 1.36
CA LYS A 116 3.07 5.33 2.41
C LYS A 116 3.33 6.53 3.32
N THR A 117 3.32 7.74 2.77
CA THR A 117 3.52 8.98 3.55
C THR A 117 2.29 9.41 4.34
N LEU A 118 1.16 8.70 4.21
CA LEU A 118 -0.06 8.99 4.95
C LEU A 118 -0.24 8.05 6.15
N VAL A 119 0.47 6.92 6.18
CA VAL A 119 0.35 5.91 7.24
C VAL A 119 0.62 6.51 8.62
N SER A 120 1.63 7.36 8.76
CA SER A 120 1.98 8.01 10.02
C SER A 120 0.85 8.88 10.59
N GLU A 121 0.04 9.54 9.73
CA GLU A 121 -1.14 10.29 10.19
C GLU A 121 -2.35 9.35 10.40
N MET A 122 -2.48 8.28 9.61
CA MET A 122 -3.59 7.34 9.71
C MET A 122 -3.59 6.57 11.03
N ILE A 123 -2.42 6.21 11.56
CA ILE A 123 -2.32 5.49 12.86
C ILE A 123 -2.81 6.33 14.05
N HIS A 124 -2.91 7.66 13.88
CA HIS A 124 -3.50 8.58 14.86
C HIS A 124 -4.97 8.91 14.51
N GLY A 125 -5.66 8.02 13.79
CA GLY A 125 -7.11 8.12 13.55
C GLY A 125 -7.51 9.17 12.50
N VAL A 126 -6.55 9.86 11.88
CA VAL A 126 -6.88 10.87 10.86
C VAL A 126 -7.39 10.20 9.60
N SER A 127 -8.58 10.58 9.14
CA SER A 127 -9.18 9.98 7.94
C SER A 127 -8.37 10.30 6.68
N LEU A 128 -8.33 9.34 5.75
CA LEU A 128 -7.57 9.47 4.50
C LEU A 128 -7.98 10.70 3.69
N SER A 129 -9.28 11.01 3.64
CA SER A 129 -9.83 12.21 2.99
C SER A 129 -9.22 13.50 3.56
N LYS A 130 -9.20 13.64 4.89
CA LYS A 130 -8.63 14.81 5.57
C LYS A 130 -7.13 14.94 5.32
N ILE A 131 -6.39 13.83 5.35
CA ILE A 131 -4.94 13.82 5.08
C ILE A 131 -4.66 14.29 3.64
N ILE A 132 -5.44 13.81 2.67
CA ILE A 132 -5.28 14.18 1.25
C ILE A 132 -5.59 15.67 1.04
N GLU A 133 -6.63 16.21 1.68
CA GLU A 133 -6.99 17.63 1.60
C GLU A 133 -5.93 18.53 2.22
N LYS A 134 -5.50 18.21 3.45
CA LYS A 134 -4.50 19.00 4.20
C LYS A 134 -3.15 19.05 3.49
N ASN A 135 -2.68 17.92 2.96
CA ASN A 135 -1.32 17.82 2.43
C ASN A 135 -1.20 18.14 0.93
N GLY A 136 -2.31 18.45 0.25
CA GLY A 136 -2.32 18.71 -1.20
C GLY A 136 -1.83 17.53 -2.05
N LYS A 137 -1.80 16.31 -1.49
CA LYS A 137 -1.23 15.10 -2.11
C LYS A 137 -2.19 14.45 -3.11
N ARG A 138 -2.77 15.25 -4.00
CA ARG A 138 -3.62 14.77 -5.10
C ARG A 138 -2.77 14.41 -6.32
N ARG A 139 -3.26 13.47 -7.13
CA ARG A 139 -2.62 13.13 -8.40
C ARG A 139 -2.75 14.29 -9.39
N ILE A 140 -1.63 14.77 -9.91
CA ILE A 140 -1.58 15.69 -11.05
C ILE A 140 -1.86 14.86 -12.30
N SER A 141 -2.96 15.18 -12.99
CA SER A 141 -3.33 14.54 -14.27
C SER A 141 -3.41 15.55 -15.42
N ASP A 142 -3.15 16.84 -15.15
CA ASP A 142 -3.08 17.88 -16.18
C ASP A 142 -1.88 17.62 -17.10
N GLU A 143 -2.14 17.36 -18.38
CA GLU A 143 -1.11 17.03 -19.35
C GLU A 143 -0.13 18.18 -19.57
N GLY A 144 -0.57 19.43 -19.50
CA GLY A 144 0.31 20.60 -19.68
C GLY A 144 1.31 20.75 -18.54
N VAL A 145 0.90 20.52 -17.29
CA VAL A 145 1.78 20.50 -16.13
C VAL A 145 2.77 19.34 -16.21
N ILE A 146 2.29 18.14 -16.55
CA ILE A 146 3.16 16.95 -16.69
C ILE A 146 4.15 17.14 -17.85
N LEU A 147 3.72 17.70 -18.97
CA LEU A 147 4.56 18.01 -20.13
C LEU A 147 5.75 18.88 -19.73
N LYS A 148 5.50 19.99 -19.03
CA LYS A 148 6.56 20.88 -18.54
C LYS A 148 7.58 20.13 -17.67
N MET A 149 7.09 19.30 -16.74
CA MET A 149 7.95 18.50 -15.85
C MET A 149 8.76 17.45 -16.62
N CYS A 150 8.15 16.78 -17.61
CA CYS A 150 8.83 15.82 -18.48
C CYS A 150 9.92 16.49 -19.30
N THR A 151 9.64 17.63 -19.94
CA THR A 151 10.63 18.40 -20.71
C THR A 151 11.81 18.82 -19.84
N GLU A 152 11.54 19.30 -18.63
CA GLU A 152 12.59 19.70 -17.68
C GLU A 152 13.46 18.49 -17.28
N VAL A 153 12.86 17.35 -16.94
CA VAL A 153 13.61 16.13 -16.59
C VAL A 153 14.42 15.59 -17.77
N ILE A 154 13.91 15.64 -19.00
CA ILE A 154 14.66 15.24 -20.20
C ILE A 154 15.89 16.14 -20.38
N ASN A 155 15.72 17.46 -20.26
CA ASN A 155 16.81 18.43 -20.39
C ASN A 155 17.88 18.29 -19.29
N GLU A 156 17.47 17.97 -18.06
CA GLU A 156 18.38 17.74 -16.93
C GLU A 156 19.14 16.41 -17.03
N ASN A 157 18.70 15.46 -17.85
CA ASN A 157 19.23 14.09 -17.87
C ASN A 157 19.64 13.61 -19.27
N PRO A 158 20.50 14.35 -20.00
CA PRO A 158 20.83 14.06 -21.41
C PRO A 158 21.52 12.70 -21.59
N LYS A 159 22.24 12.20 -20.57
CA LYS A 159 22.86 10.87 -20.60
C LYS A 159 21.81 9.76 -20.66
N ILE A 160 20.75 9.86 -19.86
CA ILE A 160 19.68 8.86 -19.82
C ILE A 160 18.89 8.89 -21.13
N VAL A 161 18.64 10.08 -21.67
CA VAL A 161 17.94 10.29 -22.94
C VAL A 161 18.65 9.58 -24.10
N LYS A 162 19.99 9.65 -24.16
CA LYS A 162 20.77 8.94 -25.20
C LYS A 162 20.59 7.42 -25.14
N ASP A 163 20.43 6.88 -23.94
CA ASP A 163 20.27 5.44 -23.75
C ASP A 163 18.83 4.97 -24.05
N CYS A 164 17.84 5.88 -24.15
CA CYS A 164 16.43 5.52 -24.30
C CYS A 164 16.06 4.87 -25.63
N ASN A 165 16.80 5.11 -26.72
CA ASN A 165 16.42 4.63 -28.07
C ASN A 165 16.23 3.09 -28.14
N ASN A 166 16.95 2.31 -27.33
CA ASN A 166 16.84 0.85 -27.31
C ASN A 166 16.71 0.27 -25.88
N ASN A 167 16.46 1.11 -24.87
CA ASN A 167 16.49 0.68 -23.47
C ASN A 167 15.24 1.10 -22.70
N SER A 168 14.31 0.16 -22.56
CA SER A 168 13.10 0.33 -21.74
C SER A 168 13.42 0.74 -20.29
N LYS A 169 14.54 0.27 -19.70
CA LYS A 169 14.96 0.68 -18.35
C LYS A 169 15.34 2.15 -18.27
N ALA A 170 15.88 2.74 -19.34
CA ALA A 170 16.21 4.16 -19.37
C ALA A 170 14.93 5.03 -19.39
N ILE A 171 13.89 4.59 -20.11
CA ILE A 171 12.56 5.22 -20.06
C ILE A 171 11.97 5.13 -18.65
N GLU A 172 12.02 3.96 -18.01
CA GLU A 172 11.57 3.81 -16.61
C GLU A 172 12.35 4.70 -15.64
N ALA A 173 13.65 4.92 -15.87
CA ALA A 173 14.45 5.83 -15.07
C ALA A 173 14.00 7.30 -15.23
N LEU A 174 13.68 7.75 -16.44
CA LEU A 174 13.14 9.10 -16.68
C LEU A 174 11.77 9.28 -16.03
N ILE A 175 10.88 8.29 -16.16
CA ILE A 175 9.58 8.29 -15.46
C ILE A 175 9.82 8.40 -13.95
N GLY A 176 10.74 7.59 -13.41
CA GLY A 176 11.12 7.63 -12.00
C GLY A 176 11.58 9.03 -11.55
N LYS A 177 12.33 9.75 -12.38
CA LYS A 177 12.76 11.12 -12.10
C LYS A 177 11.62 12.12 -12.11
N VAL A 178 10.69 12.05 -13.07
CA VAL A 178 9.47 12.90 -13.07
C VAL A 178 8.62 12.61 -11.84
N MET A 179 8.43 11.34 -11.50
CA MET A 179 7.72 10.93 -10.28
C MET A 179 8.44 11.40 -9.02
N GLY A 180 9.78 11.46 -9.01
CA GLY A 180 10.58 12.04 -7.94
C GLY A 180 10.31 13.53 -7.76
N LYS A 181 10.44 14.30 -8.85
CA LYS A 181 10.28 15.77 -8.89
C LYS A 181 8.88 16.21 -8.47
N THR A 182 7.86 15.46 -8.87
CA THR A 182 6.45 15.71 -8.49
C THR A 182 6.07 15.07 -7.14
N LYS A 183 7.04 14.56 -6.36
CA LYS A 183 6.79 13.88 -5.08
C LYS A 183 5.77 12.74 -5.18
N GLY A 184 5.72 12.07 -6.33
CA GLY A 184 4.83 10.95 -6.62
C GLY A 184 3.42 11.35 -7.06
N GLN A 185 3.18 12.63 -7.33
CA GLN A 185 1.86 13.16 -7.70
C GLN A 185 1.56 13.04 -9.19
N ALA A 186 2.56 13.05 -10.09
CA ALA A 186 2.29 12.92 -11.52
C ALA A 186 1.58 11.61 -11.85
N HIS A 187 0.66 11.64 -12.81
CA HIS A 187 -0.01 10.43 -13.29
C HIS A 187 0.98 9.54 -14.06
N PRO A 188 1.23 8.28 -13.63
CA PRO A 188 2.26 7.43 -14.25
C PRO A 188 2.03 7.13 -15.74
N LYS A 189 0.79 6.77 -16.12
CA LYS A 189 0.43 6.50 -17.52
C LYS A 189 0.62 7.71 -18.44
N ILE A 190 0.08 8.88 -18.04
CA ILE A 190 0.23 10.13 -18.80
C ILE A 190 1.71 10.53 -18.89
N THR A 191 2.45 10.44 -17.79
CA THR A 191 3.90 10.71 -17.75
C THR A 191 4.67 9.84 -18.75
N ARG A 192 4.39 8.53 -18.76
CA ARG A 192 5.01 7.60 -19.73
C ARG A 192 4.69 7.99 -21.17
N GLN A 193 3.42 8.25 -21.47
CA GLN A 193 2.98 8.64 -22.83
C GLN A 193 3.69 9.91 -23.30
N ILE A 194 3.75 10.94 -22.46
CA ILE A 194 4.42 12.20 -22.76
C ILE A 194 5.92 12.01 -22.96
N ILE A 195 6.60 11.26 -22.09
CA ILE A 195 8.04 10.98 -22.26
C ILE A 195 8.31 10.29 -23.60
N ILE A 196 7.54 9.25 -23.93
CA ILE A 196 7.71 8.53 -25.21
C ILE A 196 7.52 9.48 -26.39
N LYS A 197 6.48 10.31 -26.35
CA LYS A 197 6.20 11.30 -27.41
C LYS A 197 7.35 12.30 -27.58
N LEU A 198 7.83 12.90 -26.48
CA LEU A 198 8.94 13.85 -26.51
C LEU A 198 10.24 13.23 -27.05
N LEU A 199 10.51 11.97 -26.69
CA LEU A 199 11.69 11.26 -27.19
C LEU A 199 11.59 10.99 -28.70
N GLN A 200 10.42 10.60 -29.20
CA GLN A 200 10.18 10.38 -30.64
C GLN A 200 10.34 11.68 -31.45
N GLU A 201 9.77 12.79 -30.98
CA GLU A 201 9.90 14.11 -31.60
C GLU A 201 11.37 14.57 -31.65
N SER A 202 12.13 14.32 -30.57
CA SER A 202 13.56 14.66 -30.52
C SER A 202 14.46 13.74 -31.37
N ALA A 203 14.00 12.53 -31.70
CA ALA A 203 14.70 11.58 -32.56
C ALA A 203 14.42 11.77 -34.06
N GLY A 204 13.53 12.67 -34.43
CA GLY A 204 13.23 12.99 -35.84
C GLY A 204 12.50 11.87 -36.61
N ILE A 205 11.75 11.02 -35.91
CA ILE A 205 10.92 9.97 -36.53
C ILE A 205 9.49 10.53 -36.67
N ASN A 206 9.24 11.23 -37.78
CA ASN A 206 7.89 11.46 -38.31
C ASN A 206 7.58 10.38 -39.33
#